data_AF-A0A6C2DUX6-F1
#
_entry.id   AF-A0A6C2DUX6-F1
#
_cell.length_a   1.000
_cell.length_b   1.000
_cell.length_c   1.000
_cell.angle_alpha   90.00
_cell.angle_beta   90.00
_cell.angle_gamma   90.00
#
_symmetry.space_group_name_H-M   'P 1'
#
loop_
_entity.id
_entity.type
_entity.pdbx_description
1 polymer ?
#
loop_
_entity_poly.entity_id
_entity_poly.type
_entity_poly.pdbx_seq_one_letter_code
_entity_poly.pdbx_strand_id
1 'polypeptide(L)'
;MSNLPHPVQYQGSKRNLASFILGFFPDKIDRLVEPFAGTGAISIAASARQYAQRFWLNDLNQPLIELLQLIIDDPCEIADTYASIWNEQHEDLKETYGYNHPPRAARDVRDDSRITCR
;
A
#
# COMPACT_ATOMS: atom_id res chain seq x y z
N MET A 1 14.91 -0.06 -8.94
CA MET A 1 14.18 0.68 -7.89
C MET A 1 13.37 -0.31 -7.08
N SER A 2 13.94 -0.82 -6.00
CA SER A 2 13.32 -1.87 -5.20
C SER A 2 13.25 -1.42 -3.75
N ASN A 3 12.06 -1.53 -3.16
CA ASN A 3 11.68 -1.32 -1.75
C ASN A 3 11.02 0.01 -1.35
N LEU A 4 10.11 0.55 -2.16
CA LEU A 4 9.01 1.31 -1.56
C LEU A 4 7.79 0.40 -1.38
N PRO A 5 7.24 0.30 -0.16
CA PRO A 5 6.05 -0.50 0.06
C PRO A 5 4.88 0.12 -0.70
N HIS A 6 4.02 -0.74 -1.21
CA HIS A 6 2.78 -0.33 -1.81
C HIS A 6 1.69 -1.31 -1.37
N PRO A 7 0.55 -0.79 -0.90
CA PRO A 7 -0.38 -1.59 -0.11
C PRO A 7 -1.08 -2.66 -0.95
N VAL A 8 -1.48 -2.33 -2.17
CA VAL A 8 -2.24 -3.24 -3.03
C VAL A 8 -1.79 -3.15 -4.49
N GLN A 9 -2.07 -4.21 -5.26
CA GLN A 9 -2.04 -4.12 -6.72
C GLN A 9 -3.29 -3.38 -7.18
N TYR A 10 -3.10 -2.38 -8.05
CA TYR A 10 -4.20 -1.55 -8.52
C TYR A 10 -3.99 -1.21 -9.99
N GLN A 11 -5.04 -1.37 -10.79
CA GLN A 11 -4.97 -1.08 -12.21
C GLN A 11 -4.65 0.39 -12.44
N GLY A 12 -3.74 0.67 -13.38
CA GLY A 12 -3.31 2.05 -13.65
C GLY A 12 -2.39 2.64 -12.57
N SER A 13 -1.85 1.83 -11.66
CA SER A 13 -0.86 2.28 -10.68
C SER A 13 0.33 2.93 -11.37
N LYS A 14 0.68 4.14 -10.92
CA LYS A 14 1.77 4.95 -11.48
C LYS A 14 3.15 4.57 -10.93
N ARG A 15 3.25 3.46 -10.19
CA ARG A 15 4.48 3.01 -9.50
C ARG A 15 5.72 3.03 -10.39
N ASN A 16 5.61 2.44 -11.59
CA ASN A 16 6.73 2.35 -12.52
C ASN A 16 7.10 3.72 -13.12
N LEU A 17 6.14 4.64 -13.18
CA LEU A 17 6.33 5.99 -13.71
C LEU A 17 6.70 7.01 -12.63
N ALA A 18 6.62 6.65 -11.34
CA ALA A 18 6.74 7.60 -10.24
C ALA A 18 8.07 8.37 -10.28
N SER A 19 9.19 7.69 -10.54
CA SER A 19 10.49 8.41 -10.67
C SER A 19 10.53 9.39 -11.81
N PHE A 20 9.96 9.02 -12.94
CA PHE A 20 9.93 9.86 -14.12
C PHE A 20 9.07 11.10 -13.86
N ILE A 21 7.88 10.91 -13.27
CA ILE A 21 6.97 11.99 -12.90
C ILE A 21 7.62 12.95 -11.88
N LEU A 22 8.26 12.42 -10.85
CA LEU A 22 8.94 13.25 -9.84
C LEU A 22 10.12 14.05 -10.41
N GLY A 23 10.70 13.64 -11.54
CA GLY A 23 11.72 14.42 -12.24
C GLY A 23 11.20 15.75 -12.80
N PHE A 24 9.88 15.92 -12.90
CA PHE A 24 9.24 17.17 -13.31
C PHE A 24 8.74 18.01 -12.13
N PHE A 25 8.89 17.53 -10.90
CA PHE A 25 8.51 18.31 -9.72
C PHE A 25 9.56 19.40 -9.47
N PRO A 26 9.17 20.56 -8.90
CA PRO A 26 10.15 21.51 -8.38
C PRO A 26 10.88 20.90 -7.17
N ASP A 27 12.05 21.44 -6.83
CA ASP A 27 12.94 20.87 -5.81
C ASP A 27 12.29 20.67 -4.43
N LYS A 28 11.37 21.56 -4.07
CA LYS A 28 10.55 21.44 -2.85
C LYS A 28 9.13 21.92 -3.12
N ILE A 29 8.16 21.14 -2.66
CA ILE A 29 6.76 21.54 -2.62
C ILE A 29 6.28 21.53 -1.17
N ASP A 30 5.48 22.52 -0.82
CA ASP A 30 4.89 22.59 0.52
C ASP A 30 3.84 21.49 0.74
N ARG A 31 3.03 21.25 -0.29
CA ARG A 31 1.97 20.24 -0.31
C ARG A 31 1.85 19.60 -1.68
N LEU A 32 1.69 18.28 -1.71
CA LEU A 32 1.24 17.53 -2.88
C LEU A 32 -0.28 17.31 -2.80
N VAL A 33 -1.00 17.60 -3.88
CA VAL A 33 -2.45 17.37 -4.00
C VAL A 33 -2.72 16.41 -5.14
N GLU A 34 -3.26 15.23 -4.84
CA GLU A 34 -3.64 14.21 -5.81
C GLU A 34 -5.18 14.06 -5.87
N PRO A 35 -5.87 14.66 -6.85
CA PRO A 35 -7.32 14.52 -7.00
C PRO A 35 -7.77 13.12 -7.44
N PHE A 36 -6.86 12.33 -8.00
CA PHE A 36 -7.07 10.95 -8.47
C PHE A 36 -5.90 10.08 -8.01
N ALA A 37 -5.83 9.87 -6.71
CA ALA A 37 -4.66 9.26 -6.06
C ALA A 37 -4.51 7.76 -6.38
N GLY A 38 -5.60 7.04 -6.63
CA GLY A 38 -5.58 5.58 -6.63
C GLY A 38 -4.95 5.07 -5.34
N THR A 39 -3.92 4.22 -5.43
CA THR A 39 -3.16 3.74 -4.25
C THR A 39 -2.07 4.72 -3.76
N GLY A 40 -2.14 6.00 -4.10
CA GLY A 40 -1.18 7.02 -3.66
C GLY A 40 0.26 6.79 -4.14
N ALA A 41 0.47 6.18 -5.31
CA ALA A 41 1.81 5.79 -5.76
C ALA A 41 2.78 6.98 -5.89
N ILE A 42 2.28 8.17 -6.28
CA ILE A 42 3.10 9.39 -6.35
C ILE A 42 3.32 9.97 -4.96
N SER A 43 2.29 10.05 -4.11
CA SER A 43 2.44 10.46 -2.70
C SER A 43 3.46 9.63 -1.94
N ILE A 44 3.44 8.30 -2.06
CA ILE A 44 4.42 7.41 -1.44
C ILE A 44 5.84 7.74 -1.94
N ALA A 45 6.02 7.88 -3.25
CA ALA A 45 7.33 8.16 -3.83
C ALA A 45 7.84 9.57 -3.48
N ALA A 46 6.96 10.58 -3.47
CA ALA A 46 7.27 11.96 -3.10
C ALA A 46 7.63 12.06 -1.62
N SER A 47 6.88 11.38 -0.74
CA SER A 47 7.16 11.29 0.70
C SER A 47 8.51 10.64 0.97
N ALA A 48 8.77 9.47 0.37
CA ALA A 48 10.02 8.75 0.55
C ALA A 48 11.26 9.51 0.06
N ARG A 49 11.07 10.42 -0.91
CA ARG A 49 12.12 11.29 -1.45
C ARG A 49 12.09 12.71 -0.87
N GLN A 50 11.23 12.96 0.11
CA GLN A 50 11.11 14.22 0.81
C GLN A 50 10.80 15.44 -0.09
N TYR A 51 10.12 15.22 -1.23
CA TYR A 51 9.65 16.32 -2.09
C TYR A 51 8.58 17.18 -1.40
N ALA A 52 7.73 16.56 -0.58
CA ALA A 52 6.64 17.21 0.14
C ALA A 52 6.57 16.72 1.59
N GLN A 53 6.03 17.57 2.48
CA GLN A 53 5.75 17.23 3.88
C GLN A 53 4.25 17.16 4.19
N ARG A 54 3.41 17.65 3.28
CA ARG A 54 1.95 17.67 3.42
C ARG A 54 1.33 17.06 2.18
N PHE A 55 0.29 16.26 2.37
CA PHE A 55 -0.36 15.50 1.30
C PHE A 55 -1.87 15.64 1.41
N TRP A 56 -2.53 15.86 0.27
CA TRP A 56 -3.97 15.74 0.13
C TRP A 56 -4.25 14.69 -0.95
N LEU A 57 -4.84 13.58 -0.53
CA LEU A 57 -5.22 12.49 -1.42
C LEU A 57 -6.73 12.49 -1.54
N ASN A 58 -7.21 12.39 -2.78
CA ASN A 58 -8.61 12.21 -3.11
C ASN A 58 -8.72 11.12 -4.17
N ASP A 59 -9.79 10.34 -4.08
CA ASP A 59 -10.24 9.43 -5.12
C ASP A 59 -11.76 9.26 -4.98
N LEU A 60 -12.45 8.93 -6.08
CA LEU A 60 -13.89 8.66 -6.03
C LEU A 60 -14.18 7.35 -5.29
N ASN A 61 -13.24 6.40 -5.33
CA ASN A 61 -13.37 5.12 -4.67
C ASN A 61 -13.21 5.27 -3.14
N GLN A 62 -14.32 5.54 -2.45
CA GLN A 62 -14.34 5.74 -1.00
C GLN A 62 -13.69 4.58 -0.21
N PRO A 63 -14.00 3.29 -0.48
CA PRO A 63 -13.33 2.18 0.21
C PRO A 63 -11.80 2.19 0.06
N LEU A 64 -11.28 2.64 -1.08
CA LEU A 64 -9.84 2.77 -1.30
C LEU A 64 -9.23 3.88 -0.43
N ILE A 65 -9.90 5.01 -0.31
CA ILE A 65 -9.47 6.12 0.56
C ILE A 65 -9.51 5.70 2.03
N GLU A 66 -10.57 5.01 2.45
CA GLU A 66 -10.69 4.48 3.82
C GLU A 66 -9.60 3.45 4.12
N LEU A 67 -9.25 2.57 3.16
CA LEU A 67 -8.13 1.65 3.32
C LEU A 67 -6.79 2.41 3.48
N LEU A 68 -6.55 3.44 2.68
CA LEU A 68 -5.33 4.25 2.80
C LEU A 68 -5.26 4.99 4.13
N GLN A 69 -6.40 5.50 4.61
CA GLN A 69 -6.55 6.12 5.93
C GLN A 69 -6.17 5.14 7.04
N LEU A 70 -6.76 3.93 7.03
CA LEU A 70 -6.45 2.86 8.01
C LEU A 70 -4.97 2.44 7.99
N ILE A 71 -4.34 2.38 6.82
CA ILE A 71 -2.90 2.07 6.71
C ILE A 71 -2.04 3.13 7.40
N ILE A 72 -2.47 4.39 7.40
CA ILE A 72 -1.71 5.51 7.99
C ILE A 72 -2.00 5.63 9.48
N ASP A 73 -3.27 5.58 9.85
CA ASP A 73 -3.75 5.90 11.20
C ASP A 73 -3.67 4.66 12.12
N ASP A 74 -4.00 3.46 11.62
CA ASP A 74 -4.12 2.21 12.40
C ASP A 74 -3.38 1.01 11.74
N PRO A 75 -2.06 1.11 11.45
CA PRO A 75 -1.32 0.15 10.64
C PRO A 75 -1.30 -1.29 11.20
N CYS A 76 -1.36 -1.46 12.53
CA CYS A 76 -1.33 -2.79 13.15
C CYS A 76 -2.69 -3.46 13.06
N GLU A 77 -3.77 -2.71 13.32
CA GLU A 77 -5.14 -3.23 13.23
C GLU A 77 -5.43 -3.73 11.82
N ILE A 78 -5.09 -2.94 10.79
CA ILE A 78 -5.32 -3.35 9.40
C ILE A 78 -4.43 -4.54 9.01
N ALA A 79 -3.19 -4.62 9.50
CA ALA A 79 -2.29 -5.73 9.24
C ALA A 79 -2.78 -7.03 9.89
N ASP A 80 -3.22 -6.97 11.15
CA ASP A 80 -3.74 -8.11 11.90
C ASP A 80 -5.07 -8.58 11.32
N THR A 81 -5.95 -7.64 10.95
CA THR A 81 -7.23 -7.95 10.28
C THR A 81 -6.99 -8.65 8.95
N TYR A 82 -6.07 -8.12 8.13
CA TYR A 82 -5.69 -8.76 6.87
C TYR A 82 -5.10 -10.17 7.09
N ALA A 83 -4.25 -10.33 8.11
CA ALA A 83 -3.67 -11.63 8.45
C ALA A 83 -4.73 -12.66 8.90
N SER A 84 -5.74 -12.25 9.67
CA SER A 84 -6.87 -13.12 10.06
C SER A 84 -7.64 -13.59 8.84
N ILE A 85 -8.09 -12.66 7.99
CA ILE A 85 -8.83 -12.96 6.75
C ILE A 85 -8.00 -13.88 5.84
N TRP A 86 -6.70 -13.63 5.72
CA TRP A 86 -5.81 -14.47 4.92
C TRP A 86 -5.74 -15.90 5.46
N ASN A 87 -5.61 -16.09 6.78
CA ASN A 87 -5.49 -17.41 7.39
C ASN A 87 -6.81 -18.20 7.33
N GLU A 88 -7.95 -17.54 7.51
CA GLU A 88 -9.29 -18.15 7.46
C GLU A 88 -9.61 -18.77 6.08
N GLN A 89 -9.07 -18.22 4.99
CA GLN A 89 -9.30 -18.74 3.63
C GLN A 89 -8.71 -20.14 3.38
N HIS A 90 -7.88 -20.68 4.27
CA HIS A 90 -7.15 -21.92 4.03
C HIS A 90 -7.81 -23.18 4.59
N GLU A 91 -8.89 -23.07 5.38
CA GLU A 91 -9.57 -24.26 5.93
C GLU A 91 -10.37 -25.01 4.85
N ASP A 92 -10.86 -24.33 3.81
CA ASP A 92 -11.75 -24.91 2.77
C ASP A 92 -11.07 -25.31 1.44
N LEU A 93 -9.79 -24.95 1.24
CA LEU A 93 -9.16 -25.07 -0.09
C LEU A 93 -8.80 -26.51 -0.50
N LYS A 94 -8.53 -27.39 0.48
CA LYS A 94 -8.19 -28.80 0.22
C LYS A 94 -9.39 -29.60 -0.27
N GLU A 95 -10.56 -29.40 0.35
CA GLU A 95 -11.80 -30.06 -0.09
C GLU A 95 -12.35 -29.45 -1.39
N THR A 96 -12.29 -28.12 -1.54
CA THR A 96 -12.93 -27.43 -2.67
C THR A 96 -12.14 -27.53 -3.98
N TYR A 97 -10.81 -27.50 -3.94
CA TYR A 97 -9.98 -27.39 -5.16
C TYR A 97 -8.89 -28.46 -5.32
N GLY A 98 -8.72 -29.39 -4.37
CA GLY A 98 -7.78 -30.52 -4.49
C GLY A 98 -6.29 -30.14 -4.58
N TYR A 99 -5.92 -28.91 -4.18
CA TYR A 99 -4.52 -28.46 -4.21
C TYR A 99 -3.77 -28.88 -2.94
N ASN A 100 -2.68 -29.64 -3.13
CA ASN A 100 -1.72 -30.03 -2.08
C ASN A 100 -0.56 -29.04 -1.91
N HIS A 101 -0.64 -27.84 -2.48
CA HIS A 101 0.44 -26.87 -2.36
C HIS A 101 0.33 -26.15 -1.01
N PRO A 102 1.37 -26.14 -0.16
CA PRO A 102 1.36 -25.25 0.99
C PRO A 102 1.16 -23.82 0.49
N PRO A 103 0.34 -23.00 1.18
CA PRO A 103 0.16 -21.60 0.82
C PRO A 103 1.55 -20.98 0.64
N ARG A 104 1.75 -20.20 -0.43
CA ARG A 104 2.92 -19.32 -0.47
C ARG A 104 2.77 -18.43 0.74
N ALA A 105 3.53 -18.71 1.80
CA ALA A 105 3.48 -17.94 3.03
C ALA A 105 3.56 -16.47 2.63
N ALA A 106 2.51 -15.70 2.95
CA ALA A 106 2.69 -14.28 3.11
C ALA A 106 3.86 -14.19 4.09
N ARG A 107 4.99 -13.61 3.66
CA ARG A 107 6.08 -13.31 4.60
C ARG A 107 5.42 -12.63 5.78
N ASP A 108 5.66 -13.14 6.99
CA ASP A 108 5.04 -12.55 8.17
C ASP A 108 5.38 -11.06 8.14
N VAL A 109 4.36 -10.24 7.98
CA VAL A 109 4.48 -8.80 7.78
C VAL A 109 5.16 -8.17 8.99
N ARG A 110 5.10 -8.86 10.14
CA ARG A 110 5.74 -8.51 11.41
C ARG A 110 7.25 -8.71 11.44
N ASP A 111 7.82 -9.49 10.51
CA ASP A 111 9.27 -9.70 10.39
C ASP A 111 9.94 -8.61 9.52
N ASP A 112 9.14 -7.71 8.91
CA ASP A 112 9.66 -6.51 8.25
C ASP A 112 9.76 -5.36 9.26
N SER A 113 10.98 -5.09 9.72
CA SER A 113 11.31 -3.99 10.64
C SER A 113 10.90 -2.59 10.12
N ARG A 114 10.38 -2.48 8.90
CA ARG A 114 9.85 -1.26 8.29
C ARG A 114 8.38 -1.00 8.65
N ILE A 115 7.64 -2.00 9.14
CA ILE A 115 6.30 -1.80 9.68
C ILE A 115 6.46 -1.59 11.18
N THR A 116 6.72 -0.35 11.55
CA THR A 116 6.78 0.03 12.96
C THR A 116 5.37 0.27 13.46
N CYS A 117 4.82 -0.72 14.16
CA CYS A 117 3.72 -0.49 15.09
C CYS A 117 4.20 0.52 16.13
N ARG A 118 3.60 1.71 16.12
CA ARG A 118 3.83 2.72 17.17
C ARG A 118 2.93 2.45 18.37
#